data_AF-A0A7V9JJK0-F1
#
_entry.id   AF-A0A7V9JJK0-F1
#
_cell.length_a   1.000
_cell.length_b   1.000
_cell.length_c   1.000
_cell.angle_alpha   90.00
_cell.angle_beta   90.00
_cell.angle_gamma   90.00
#
_symmetry.space_group_name_H-M   'P 1'
#
loop_
_entity.id
_entity.type
_entity.pdbx_description
1 polymer ?
#
loop_
_entity_poly.entity_id
_entity_poly.type
_entity_poly.pdbx_seq_one_letter_code
_entity_poly.pdbx_strand_id
1 'polypeptide(L)'
;MPRRLLFALLAMGVAQAAVYMVRPATSYRLLAYGEGAREVGLVAAAFALLPIFLAIPLGRLSDRRSGAPLLVVGCAVQSVGCLGLAVSTTTLTIALASAVVGVGHLALA
;
A
#
# COMPACT_ATOMS: atom_id res chain seq x y z
N MET A 1 -5.91 19.08 -21.54
CA MET A 1 -5.09 18.51 -20.44
C MET A 1 -4.03 17.58 -21.01
N PRO A 2 -2.77 17.65 -20.57
CA PRO A 2 -1.74 16.76 -21.09
C PRO A 2 -2.06 15.31 -20.68
N ARG A 3 -2.01 14.37 -21.63
CA ARG A 3 -2.37 12.93 -21.43
C ARG A 3 -1.66 12.30 -20.22
N ARG A 4 -0.46 12.81 -19.88
CA ARG A 4 0.33 12.42 -18.71
C ARG A 4 -0.31 12.80 -17.37
N LEU A 5 -0.94 13.98 -17.27
CA LEU A 5 -1.63 14.38 -16.05
C LEU A 5 -2.87 13.52 -15.82
N LEU A 6 -3.64 13.24 -16.87
CA LEU A 6 -4.82 12.39 -16.78
C LEU A 6 -4.44 10.99 -16.29
N PHE A 7 -3.37 10.41 -16.86
CA PHE A 7 -2.85 9.13 -16.41
C PHE A 7 -2.42 9.16 -14.93
N ALA A 8 -1.66 10.18 -14.51
CA ALA A 8 -1.23 10.32 -13.12
C ALA A 8 -2.43 10.45 -12.16
N LEU A 9 -3.43 11.27 -12.50
CA LEU A 9 -4.65 11.43 -11.70
C LEU A 9 -5.45 10.14 -11.57
N LEU A 10 -5.62 9.41 -12.68
CA LEU A 10 -6.31 8.11 -12.68
C LEU A 10 -5.55 7.07 -11.84
N ALA A 11 -4.23 6.97 -12.03
CA ALA A 11 -3.40 6.04 -11.27
C ALA A 11 -3.46 6.34 -9.76
N MET A 12 -3.35 7.62 -9.38
CA MET A 12 -3.46 8.06 -8.00
C MET A 12 -4.85 7.78 -7.41
N GLY A 13 -5.91 8.10 -8.17
CA GLY A 13 -7.29 7.89 -7.73
C GLY A 13 -7.61 6.42 -7.48
N VAL A 14 -7.20 5.54 -8.39
CA VAL A 14 -7.37 4.09 -8.23
C VAL A 14 -6.55 3.58 -7.05
N ALA A 15 -5.31 4.04 -6.88
CA ALA A 15 -4.46 3.62 -5.79
C ALA A 15 -5.00 4.04 -4.41
N GLN A 16 -5.53 5.26 -4.31
CA GLN A 16 -6.19 5.73 -3.09
C GLN A 16 -7.45 4.91 -2.80
N ALA A 17 -8.31 4.70 -3.80
CA ALA A 17 -9.51 3.88 -3.65
C ALA A 17 -9.18 2.46 -3.16
N ALA A 18 -8.13 1.85 -3.70
CA ALA A 18 -7.67 0.53 -3.29
C ALA A 18 -7.26 0.52 -1.80
N VAL A 19 -6.47 1.49 -1.33
CA VAL A 19 -6.04 1.56 0.07
C VAL A 19 -7.21 1.82 1.03
N TYR A 20 -8.16 2.68 0.64
CA TYR A 20 -9.36 2.93 1.44
C TYR A 20 -10.27 1.69 1.55
N MET A 21 -10.25 0.78 0.58
CA MET A 21 -10.96 -0.50 0.66
C MET A 21 -10.17 -1.58 1.41
N VAL A 22 -8.86 -1.66 1.21
CA VAL A 22 -7.98 -2.66 1.85
C VAL A 22 -8.02 -2.53 3.37
N ARG A 23 -8.00 -1.32 3.93
CA ARG A 23 -7.95 -1.09 5.37
C ARG A 23 -9.13 -1.71 6.14
N PRO A 24 -10.40 -1.39 5.83
CA PRO A 24 -11.54 -2.03 6.50
C PRO A 24 -11.63 -3.53 6.19
N ALA A 25 -11.40 -3.93 4.94
CA ALA A 25 -11.45 -5.35 4.56
C ALA A 25 -10.46 -6.20 5.37
N THR A 26 -9.25 -5.70 5.59
CA THR A 26 -8.22 -6.40 6.37
C THR A 26 -8.62 -6.53 7.84
N SER A 27 -9.13 -5.46 8.45
CA SER A 27 -9.63 -5.49 9.82
C SER A 27 -10.78 -6.48 10.01
N TYR A 28 -11.77 -6.47 9.11
CA TYR A 28 -12.89 -7.42 9.18
C TYR A 28 -12.44 -8.87 8.99
N ARG A 29 -11.46 -9.12 8.12
CA ARG A 29 -10.90 -10.47 7.93
C ARG A 29 -10.18 -10.99 9.18
N LEU A 30 -9.40 -10.14 9.85
CA LEU A 30 -8.74 -10.53 11.10
C LEU A 30 -9.76 -10.89 12.18
N LEU A 31 -10.80 -10.07 12.34
CA LEU A 31 -11.90 -10.35 13.26
C LEU A 31 -12.61 -11.67 12.92
N ALA A 32 -12.79 -11.98 11.62
CA ALA A 32 -13.38 -13.24 11.17
C ALA A 32 -12.50 -14.47 11.47
N TYR A 33 -11.18 -14.30 11.60
CA TYR A 33 -10.26 -15.34 12.07
C TYR A 33 -10.25 -15.49 13.60
N GLY A 34 -11.07 -14.72 14.32
CA GLY A 34 -11.09 -14.70 15.78
C GLY A 34 -9.98 -13.86 16.41
N GLU A 35 -9.25 -13.09 15.61
CA GLU A 35 -8.18 -12.22 16.08
C GLU A 35 -8.75 -10.99 16.81
N GLY A 36 -8.00 -10.47 17.78
CA GLY A 36 -8.41 -9.35 18.61
C GLY A 36 -7.94 -7.98 18.10
N ALA A 37 -8.20 -6.95 18.91
CA ALA A 37 -7.77 -5.58 18.62
C ALA A 37 -6.23 -5.43 18.56
N ARG A 38 -5.49 -6.29 19.28
CA ARG A 38 -4.03 -6.26 19.30
C ARG A 38 -3.45 -6.61 17.93
N GLU A 39 -3.99 -7.63 17.30
CA GLU A 39 -3.52 -8.17 16.04
C GLU A 39 -3.90 -7.26 14.87
N VAL A 40 -5.11 -6.69 14.90
CA VAL A 40 -5.49 -5.59 14.01
C VAL A 40 -4.53 -4.41 14.15
N GLY A 41 -4.16 -4.05 15.38
CA GLY A 41 -3.18 -3.01 15.66
C GLY A 41 -1.78 -3.33 15.11
N LEU A 42 -1.32 -4.58 15.24
CA LEU A 42 -0.03 -5.03 14.72
C LEU A 42 0.01 -5.01 13.18
N VAL A 43 -1.06 -5.46 12.52
CA VAL A 43 -1.18 -5.40 11.05
C VAL A 43 -1.22 -3.94 10.57
N ALA A 44 -1.97 -3.08 11.26
CA ALA A 44 -1.99 -1.66 10.96
C ALA A 44 -0.61 -0.99 11.18
N ALA A 45 0.11 -1.39 12.21
CA ALA A 45 1.48 -0.94 12.46
C ALA A 45 2.43 -1.42 11.36
N ALA A 46 2.31 -2.67 10.89
CA ALA A 46 3.12 -3.19 9.80
C ALA A 46 2.92 -2.41 8.49
N PHE A 47 1.68 -2.00 8.20
CA PHE A 47 1.34 -1.13 7.08
C PHE A 47 2.04 0.23 7.15
N ALA A 48 2.25 0.80 8.35
CA ALA A 48 2.78 2.16 8.53
C ALA A 48 4.28 2.23 8.84
N LEU A 49 4.79 1.33 9.69
CA LEU A 49 6.17 1.34 10.17
C LEU A 49 7.16 1.13 9.03
N LEU A 50 6.93 0.13 8.18
CA LEU A 50 7.85 -0.17 7.08
C LEU A 50 8.00 1.02 6.11
N PRO A 51 6.89 1.65 5.64
CA PRO A 51 7.00 2.87 4.83
C PRO A 51 7.69 4.04 5.53
N ILE A 52 7.49 4.26 6.83
CA ILE A 52 8.13 5.39 7.54
C ILE A 52 9.65 5.41 7.33
N PHE A 53 10.29 4.25 7.35
CA PHE A 53 11.74 4.15 7.09
C PHE A 53 12.10 4.37 5.62
N LEU A 54 11.18 4.09 4.69
CA LEU A 54 11.37 4.27 3.25
C LEU A 54 10.98 5.66 2.73
N ALA A 55 10.29 6.48 3.53
CA ALA A 55 9.79 7.80 3.11
C ALA A 55 10.92 8.73 2.65
N ILE A 56 11.99 8.84 3.44
CA ILE A 56 13.14 9.70 3.14
C ILE A 56 13.89 9.27 1.87
N PRO A 57 14.30 7.99 1.70
CA PRO A 57 14.99 7.58 0.48
C PRO A 57 14.10 7.64 -0.77
N LEU A 58 12.82 7.29 -0.66
CA LEU A 58 11.88 7.39 -1.79
C LEU A 58 11.61 8.85 -2.19
N GLY A 59 11.49 9.76 -1.23
CA GLY A 59 11.37 11.20 -1.50
C GLY A 59 12.58 11.73 -2.27
N ARG A 60 13.79 11.42 -1.80
CA ARG A 60 15.04 11.80 -2.50
C ARG A 60 15.16 11.19 -3.90
N LEU A 61 14.65 9.96 -4.09
CA LEU A 61 14.62 9.32 -5.41
C LEU A 61 13.63 10.01 -6.35
N SER A 62 12.48 10.43 -5.82
CA SER A 62 11.46 11.22 -6.53
C SER A 62 12.01 12.57 -6.98
N ASP A 63 12.77 13.25 -6.12
CA ASP A 63 13.36 14.56 -6.45
C ASP A 63 14.44 14.46 -7.56
N ARG A 64 15.14 13.32 -7.63
CA ARG A 64 16.25 13.11 -8.58
C ARG A 64 15.83 12.57 -9.94
N ARG A 65 14.69 11.89 -10.05
CA ARG A 65 14.19 11.30 -11.30
C ARG A 65 12.86 11.94 -11.65
N SER A 66 12.58 12.18 -12.94
CA SER A 66 11.26 12.61 -13.39
C SER A 66 10.20 11.70 -12.77
N GLY A 67 9.14 12.19 -12.11
CA GLY A 67 8.25 11.36 -11.26
C GLY A 67 7.49 10.20 -11.95
N ALA A 68 7.53 10.10 -13.27
CA ALA A 68 6.79 9.09 -14.06
C ALA A 68 7.13 7.61 -13.77
N PRO A 69 8.39 7.15 -13.67
CA PRO A 69 8.72 5.76 -13.36
C PRO A 69 8.46 5.43 -11.90
N LEU A 70 8.53 6.40 -10.97
CA LEU A 70 8.22 6.17 -9.56
C LEU A 70 6.73 5.84 -9.39
N LEU A 71 5.87 6.55 -10.12
CA LEU A 71 4.43 6.31 -10.17
C LEU A 71 4.11 4.89 -10.65
N VAL A 72 4.77 4.43 -11.72
CA VAL A 72 4.59 3.06 -12.24
C VAL A 72 5.06 2.01 -11.23
N VAL A 73 6.22 2.21 -10.61
CA VAL A 73 6.76 1.29 -9.59
C VAL A 73 5.83 1.24 -8.37
N GLY A 74 5.34 2.38 -7.89
CA GLY A 74 4.40 2.45 -6.78
C GLY A 74 3.11 1.69 -7.07
N CYS A 75 2.51 1.88 -8.25
CA CYS A 75 1.33 1.14 -8.68
C CYS A 75 1.60 -0.37 -8.78
N ALA A 76 2.76 -0.78 -9.29
CA ALA A 76 3.12 -2.19 -9.39
C ALA A 76 3.28 -2.83 -8.00
N VAL A 77 4.04 -2.20 -7.11
CA VAL A 77 4.24 -2.68 -5.73
C VAL A 77 2.92 -2.76 -4.97
N GLN A 78 2.07 -1.73 -5.08
CA GLN A 78 0.75 -1.73 -4.46
C GLN A 78 -0.13 -2.86 -5.00
N SER A 79 -0.13 -3.07 -6.31
CA SER A 79 -0.90 -4.16 -6.94
C SER A 79 -0.43 -5.53 -6.45
N VAL A 80 0.88 -5.75 -6.34
CA VAL A 80 1.45 -6.98 -5.77
C VAL A 80 1.02 -7.16 -4.31
N GLY A 81 1.03 -6.10 -3.51
CA GLY A 81 0.55 -6.14 -2.13
C GLY A 81 -0.94 -6.53 -2.03
N CYS A 82 -1.78 -5.95 -2.88
CA CYS A 82 -3.21 -6.28 -2.95
C CYS A 82 -3.46 -7.74 -3.37
N LEU A 83 -2.71 -8.24 -4.37
CA LEU A 83 -2.77 -9.65 -4.76
C LEU A 83 -2.29 -10.57 -3.63
N GLY A 84 -1.23 -10.18 -2.92
CA GLY A 84 -0.76 -10.89 -1.73
C GLY A 84 -1.82 -10.97 -0.64
N LEU A 85 -2.55 -9.88 -0.39
CA LEU A 85 -3.67 -9.88 0.55
C LEU A 85 -4.80 -10.82 0.13
N ALA A 86 -5.08 -10.92 -1.17
CA ALA A 86 -6.13 -11.79 -1.69
C ALA A 86 -5.85 -13.28 -1.41
N VAL A 87 -4.58 -13.71 -1.46
CA VAL A 87 -4.17 -15.11 -1.21
C VAL A 87 -3.75 -15.39 0.23
N SER A 88 -3.60 -14.36 1.06
CA SER A 88 -3.21 -14.51 2.46
C SER A 88 -4.28 -15.23 3.27
N THR A 89 -3.90 -16.20 4.09
CA THR A 89 -4.82 -17.00 4.93
C THR A 89 -4.50 -16.92 6.42
N THR A 90 -3.37 -16.31 6.78
CA THR A 90 -2.91 -16.18 8.17
C THR A 90 -2.62 -14.72 8.51
N THR A 91 -2.71 -14.38 9.79
CA THR A 91 -2.43 -13.04 10.32
C THR A 91 -1.04 -12.52 9.93
N LEU A 92 -0.03 -13.39 9.94
CA LEU A 92 1.33 -13.03 9.52
C LEU A 92 1.40 -12.72 8.02
N THR A 93 0.78 -13.55 7.17
CA THR A 93 0.74 -13.27 5.71
C THR A 93 -0.01 -11.98 5.39
N ILE A 94 -1.09 -11.70 6.14
CA ILE A 94 -1.84 -10.45 6.03
C ILE A 94 -1.00 -9.25 6.46
N ALA A 95 -0.22 -9.37 7.55
CA ALA A 95 0.70 -8.33 8.00
C ALA A 95 1.76 -8.01 6.95
N LEU A 96 2.40 -9.05 6.39
CA LEU A 96 3.42 -8.89 5.35
C LEU A 96 2.83 -8.25 4.08
N ALA A 97 1.69 -8.74 3.62
CA ALA A 97 1.03 -8.18 2.44
C ALA A 97 0.59 -6.73 2.67
N SER A 98 0.08 -6.41 3.87
CA SER A 98 -0.26 -5.03 4.27
C SER A 98 0.97 -4.11 4.27
N ALA A 99 2.12 -4.59 4.74
CA ALA A 99 3.37 -3.83 4.69
C ALA A 99 3.78 -3.52 3.23
N VAL A 100 3.62 -4.47 2.31
CA VAL A 100 3.88 -4.27 0.87
C VAL A 100 2.93 -3.23 0.28
N VAL A 101 1.63 -3.28 0.60
CA VAL A 101 0.66 -2.26 0.16
C VAL A 101 1.05 -0.87 0.68
N GLY A 102 1.48 -0.77 1.95
CA GLY A 102 1.95 0.47 2.54
C GLY A 102 3.16 1.06 1.81
N VAL A 103 4.13 0.23 1.42
CA VAL A 103 5.31 0.67 0.66
C VAL A 103 4.92 1.16 -0.73
N GLY A 104 4.04 0.43 -1.42
CA GLY A 104 3.51 0.85 -2.72
C GLY A 104 2.72 2.17 -2.64
N HIS A 105 1.93 2.34 -1.57
CA HIS A 105 1.18 3.56 -1.31
C HIS A 105 2.09 4.77 -1.06
N LEU A 106 3.17 4.61 -0.30
CA LEU A 106 4.12 5.69 -0.04
C LEU A 106 4.79 6.20 -1.32
N ALA A 107 5.08 5.32 -2.28
CA ALA A 107 5.62 5.74 -3.58
C ALA A 107 4.60 6.52 -4.45
N LEU A 108 3.32 6.50 -4.05
CA LEU A 108 2.19 7.19 -4.67
C LEU A 108 1.63 8.30 -3.77
N ALA A 109 2.31 8.66 -2.68
CA ALA A 109 1.90 9.72 -1.76
C ALA A 109 2.84 10.93 -1.95
#